data_AF-A0A4R9G3T0-F1
#
_entry.id   AF-A0A4R9G3T0-F1
#
_cell.length_a   1.000
_cell.length_b   1.000
_cell.length_c   1.000
_cell.angle_alpha   90.00
_cell.angle_beta   90.00
_cell.angle_gamma   90.00
#
_symmetry.space_group_name_H-M   'P 1'
#
loop_
_entity.id
_entity.type
_entity.pdbx_description
1 polymer ?
#
loop_
_entity_poly.entity_id
_entity_poly.type
_entity_poly.pdbx_seq_one_letter_code
_entity_poly.pdbx_strand_id
1 'polypeptide(L)'
;MKGITLPAIFVSIFLPAMGVQAQFPGDGTKSRQENANRPTLEGFAEVPWEATYAQVREKFLSLATNPDSGEKVEIVNEDKERSLLIRRNGIFYVYRFYSTPKLVLDSRPKQKQPQTNPPPANEEEDHSDPGKLFSVGISFRYLPGKDVQGKLENKYGKPKKETLDEKKIGGAVLWELTNEKEVPPKGGFVVQWKEAFKKQPFTRRVDYFSSKLKFQIEKEYKEFFSAEEIKTLRDLIP
;
A
#
# COMPACT_ATOMS: atom_id res chain seq x y z
N MET A 1 30.08 50.71 -55.29
CA MET A 1 29.66 50.88 -53.89
C MET A 1 28.96 49.59 -53.46
N LYS A 2 29.43 48.95 -52.38
CA LYS A 2 28.99 47.64 -51.87
C LYS A 2 28.05 47.82 -50.67
N GLY A 3 27.02 46.97 -50.56
CA GLY A 3 26.25 46.63 -49.35
C GLY A 3 25.29 47.72 -48.86
N ILE A 4 24.16 47.45 -48.19
CA ILE A 4 23.91 46.42 -47.18
C ILE A 4 22.42 46.06 -47.18
N THR A 5 22.10 44.77 -47.28
CA THR A 5 20.78 44.18 -46.94
C THR A 5 20.85 43.64 -45.51
N LEU A 6 19.97 44.09 -44.62
CA LEU A 6 19.80 43.52 -43.27
C LEU A 6 19.09 42.16 -43.33
N PRO A 7 19.51 41.15 -42.55
CA PRO A 7 18.72 39.95 -42.33
C PRO A 7 17.77 40.11 -41.13
N ALA A 8 16.53 39.65 -41.29
CA ALA A 8 15.55 39.53 -40.23
C ALA A 8 15.94 38.38 -39.28
N ILE A 9 16.09 38.68 -37.99
CA ILE A 9 16.38 37.71 -36.94
C ILE A 9 15.05 37.11 -36.47
N PHE A 10 14.83 35.83 -36.78
CA PHE A 10 13.78 35.01 -36.17
C PHE A 10 14.24 34.58 -34.76
N VAL A 11 13.63 35.15 -33.73
CA VAL A 11 13.82 34.70 -32.34
C VAL A 11 12.80 33.58 -32.06
N SER A 12 13.25 32.34 -32.16
CA SER A 12 12.48 31.17 -31.68
C SER A 12 12.58 31.11 -30.16
N ILE A 13 11.47 31.46 -29.50
CA ILE A 13 11.31 31.30 -28.05
C ILE A 13 11.19 29.80 -27.75
N PHE A 14 12.28 29.20 -27.26
CA PHE A 14 12.27 27.89 -26.64
C PHE A 14 11.48 27.99 -25.33
N LEU A 15 10.25 27.49 -25.33
CA LEU A 15 9.51 27.19 -24.10
C LEU A 15 10.15 25.94 -23.47
N PRO A 16 10.71 26.01 -22.24
CA PRO A 16 11.12 24.80 -21.55
C PRO A 16 9.87 24.00 -21.19
N ALA A 17 9.73 22.83 -21.79
CA ALA A 17 8.80 21.82 -21.34
C ALA A 17 9.22 21.41 -19.92
N MET A 18 8.65 22.05 -18.90
CA MET A 18 8.70 21.57 -17.53
C MET A 18 7.89 20.28 -17.45
N GLY A 19 8.55 19.16 -17.76
CA GLY A 19 8.06 17.84 -17.43
C GLY A 19 7.92 17.74 -15.92
N VAL A 20 6.69 17.70 -15.43
CA VAL A 20 6.41 17.34 -14.04
C VAL A 20 6.73 15.86 -13.89
N GLN A 21 7.99 15.58 -13.56
CA GLN A 21 8.44 14.23 -13.28
C GLN A 21 7.88 13.84 -11.91
N ALA A 22 6.75 13.12 -11.91
CA ALA A 22 6.18 12.55 -10.70
C ALA A 22 7.16 11.49 -10.18
N GLN A 23 8.00 11.89 -9.23
CA GLN A 23 8.95 11.02 -8.55
C GLN A 23 8.17 10.13 -7.58
N PHE A 24 8.05 8.85 -7.93
CA PHE A 24 7.45 7.86 -7.05
C PHE A 24 8.49 7.44 -6.00
N PRO A 25 8.08 7.18 -4.73
CA PRO A 25 8.99 6.64 -3.73
C PRO A 25 9.58 5.31 -4.21
N GLY A 26 10.91 5.26 -4.37
CA GLY A 26 11.66 4.07 -4.83
C GLY A 26 12.48 4.23 -6.11
N ASP A 27 12.46 5.40 -6.78
CA ASP A 27 13.28 5.66 -7.98
C ASP A 27 14.81 5.77 -7.69
N GLY A 28 15.24 5.70 -6.42
CA GLY A 28 16.64 5.89 -6.00
C GLY A 28 17.45 4.62 -5.68
N THR A 29 16.82 3.44 -5.61
CA THR A 29 17.54 2.20 -5.23
C THR A 29 17.80 1.33 -6.45
N LYS A 30 18.98 1.48 -7.07
CA LYS A 30 19.53 0.47 -7.99
C LYS A 30 20.02 -0.74 -7.20
N SER A 31 19.12 -1.61 -6.77
CA SER A 31 19.48 -2.96 -6.34
C SER A 31 19.60 -3.85 -7.59
N ARG A 32 20.78 -3.86 -8.20
CA ARG A 32 21.17 -4.95 -9.11
C ARG A 32 21.48 -6.17 -8.25
N GLN A 33 20.52 -7.08 -8.13
CA GLN A 33 20.75 -8.41 -7.59
C GLN A 33 20.36 -9.44 -8.65
N GLU A 34 21.37 -9.86 -9.41
CA GLU A 34 21.37 -11.13 -10.11
C GLU A 34 21.44 -12.24 -9.05
N ASN A 35 20.29 -12.81 -8.68
CA ASN A 35 20.19 -14.14 -8.09
C ASN A 35 18.74 -14.64 -8.21
N ALA A 36 18.59 -15.94 -8.47
CA ALA A 36 17.34 -16.62 -8.80
C ALA A 36 16.35 -16.78 -7.62
N ASN A 37 16.11 -15.71 -6.86
CA ASN A 37 15.01 -15.60 -5.90
C ASN A 37 14.02 -14.55 -6.42
N ARG A 38 12.74 -14.92 -6.50
CA ARG A 38 11.67 -13.98 -6.86
C ARG A 38 11.65 -12.83 -5.84
N PRO A 39 11.47 -11.57 -6.27
CA PRO A 39 11.40 -10.45 -5.33
C PRO A 39 10.21 -10.63 -4.38
N THR A 40 10.46 -10.57 -3.07
CA THR A 40 9.41 -10.52 -2.04
C THR A 40 9.15 -9.08 -1.60
N LEU A 41 7.88 -8.78 -1.32
CA LEU A 41 7.47 -7.45 -0.85
C LEU A 41 7.44 -7.41 0.68
N GLU A 42 8.54 -6.99 1.32
CA GLU A 42 8.68 -6.98 2.79
C GLU A 42 7.98 -5.79 3.49
N GLY A 43 7.50 -4.82 2.71
CA GLY A 43 6.90 -3.60 3.22
C GLY A 43 6.52 -2.65 2.11
N PHE A 44 6.24 -1.40 2.48
CA PHE A 44 6.03 -0.30 1.54
C PHE A 44 7.06 0.80 1.75
N ALA A 45 7.81 1.11 0.70
CA ALA A 45 8.98 1.99 0.76
C ALA A 45 9.93 1.53 1.88
N GLU A 46 10.18 2.39 2.87
CA GLU A 46 11.05 2.10 4.01
C GLU A 46 10.27 1.74 5.28
N VAL A 47 8.99 1.39 5.15
CA VAL A 47 8.15 0.96 6.26
C VAL A 47 7.88 -0.54 6.09
N PRO A 48 8.39 -1.40 7.00
CA PRO A 48 8.13 -2.83 6.93
C PRO A 48 6.66 -3.14 7.22
N TRP A 49 6.18 -4.29 6.75
CA TRP A 49 4.91 -4.82 7.24
C TRP A 49 4.95 -5.02 8.76
N GLU A 50 3.78 -5.05 9.39
CA GLU A 50 3.63 -5.17 10.85
C GLU A 50 4.12 -3.98 11.67
N ALA A 51 4.66 -2.94 11.04
CA ALA A 51 4.97 -1.69 11.73
C ALA A 51 3.72 -1.13 12.44
N THR A 52 3.91 -0.62 13.66
CA THR A 52 2.82 -0.01 14.43
C THR A 52 2.51 1.38 13.91
N TYR A 53 1.29 1.87 14.17
CA TYR A 53 0.91 3.24 13.83
C TYR A 53 1.93 4.28 14.36
N ALA A 54 2.39 4.13 15.60
CA ALA A 54 3.37 5.04 16.20
C ALA A 54 4.69 5.08 15.40
N GLN A 55 5.22 3.93 14.99
CA GLN A 55 6.44 3.83 14.18
C GLN A 55 6.29 4.51 12.82
N VAL A 56 5.14 4.28 12.14
CA VAL A 56 4.88 4.90 10.84
C VAL A 56 4.73 6.42 10.99
N ARG A 57 3.99 6.87 12.00
CA ARG A 57 3.77 8.29 12.28
C ARG A 57 5.08 9.02 12.59
N GLU A 58 5.88 8.48 13.50
CA GLU A 58 7.18 9.05 13.89
C GLU A 58 8.10 9.21 12.68
N LYS A 59 8.16 8.20 11.80
CA LYS A 59 8.92 8.28 10.56
C LYS A 59 8.50 9.47 9.68
N PHE A 60 7.19 9.68 9.49
CA PHE A 60 6.69 10.79 8.67
C PHE A 60 6.85 12.16 9.33
N LEU A 61 6.78 12.24 10.66
CA LEU A 61 7.10 13.45 11.39
C LEU A 61 8.56 13.83 11.17
N SER A 62 9.49 12.89 11.34
CA SER A 62 10.91 13.11 11.10
C SER A 62 11.21 13.57 9.67
N LEU A 63 10.52 12.99 8.67
CA LEU A 63 10.64 13.43 7.27
C LEU A 63 10.06 14.84 7.05
N ALA A 64 8.91 15.16 7.65
CA ALA A 64 8.28 16.47 7.51
C ALA A 64 9.08 17.59 8.20
N THR A 65 9.80 17.28 9.28
CA THR A 65 10.63 18.24 10.02
C THR A 65 12.04 18.38 9.45
N ASN A 66 12.44 17.54 8.49
CA ASN A 66 13.77 17.58 7.90
C ASN A 66 13.84 18.63 6.77
N PRO A 67 14.54 19.77 6.98
CA PRO A 67 14.62 20.84 5.98
C PRO A 67 15.40 20.44 4.72
N ASP A 68 16.27 19.43 4.81
CA ASP A 68 17.13 18.98 3.71
C ASP A 68 16.45 17.94 2.81
N SER A 69 15.25 17.47 3.17
CA SER A 69 14.56 16.41 2.44
C SER A 69 14.13 16.82 1.02
N GLY A 70 13.94 18.12 0.77
CA GLY A 70 13.37 18.64 -0.49
C GLY A 70 11.95 18.16 -0.78
N GLU A 71 11.33 17.43 0.16
CA GLU A 71 10.04 16.79 0.00
C GLU A 71 8.98 17.49 0.84
N LYS A 72 7.82 17.70 0.24
CA LYS A 72 6.67 18.25 0.96
C LYS A 72 5.84 17.10 1.53
N VAL A 73 5.98 16.84 2.83
CA VAL A 73 5.23 15.81 3.57
C VAL A 73 4.24 16.46 4.51
N GLU A 74 2.97 16.07 4.42
CA GLU A 74 1.88 16.53 5.28
C GLU A 74 1.11 15.32 5.83
N ILE A 75 0.85 15.31 7.14
CA ILE A 75 -0.12 14.38 7.75
C ILE A 75 -1.50 15.00 7.58
N VAL A 76 -2.39 14.34 6.84
CA VAL A 76 -3.70 14.90 6.45
C VAL A 76 -4.81 14.41 7.38
N ASN A 77 -4.80 13.14 7.75
CA ASN A 77 -5.78 12.54 8.66
C ASN A 77 -5.14 11.39 9.44
N GLU A 78 -5.53 11.25 10.70
CA GLU A 78 -5.04 10.25 11.63
C GLU A 78 -6.22 9.54 12.31
N ASP A 79 -6.30 8.24 12.13
CA ASP A 79 -7.12 7.31 12.89
C ASP A 79 -6.16 6.28 13.50
N LYS A 80 -5.84 6.45 14.78
CA LYS A 80 -4.80 5.67 15.48
C LYS A 80 -5.03 4.16 15.43
N GLU A 81 -6.29 3.74 15.32
CA GLU A 81 -6.66 2.34 15.29
C GLU A 81 -6.67 1.76 13.87
N ARG A 82 -6.96 2.59 12.86
CA ARG A 82 -7.27 2.09 11.51
C ARG A 82 -6.37 2.61 10.42
N SER A 83 -6.02 3.90 10.42
CA SER A 83 -5.34 4.48 9.25
C SER A 83 -4.58 5.77 9.50
N LEU A 84 -3.54 5.98 8.69
CA LEU A 84 -2.79 7.22 8.61
C LEU A 84 -2.76 7.69 7.14
N LEU A 85 -3.33 8.86 6.88
CA LEU A 85 -3.33 9.49 5.56
C LEU A 85 -2.20 10.53 5.47
N ILE A 86 -1.25 10.26 4.59
CA ILE A 86 -0.11 11.13 4.30
C ILE A 86 -0.25 11.70 2.90
N ARG A 87 0.11 12.97 2.73
CA ARG A 87 0.33 13.59 1.43
C ARG A 87 1.81 13.89 1.27
N ARG A 88 2.45 13.28 0.29
CA ARG A 88 3.87 13.48 -0.04
C ARG A 88 3.99 13.90 -1.50
N ASN A 89 4.57 15.08 -1.75
CA ASN A 89 4.74 15.66 -3.08
C ASN A 89 3.45 15.68 -3.94
N GLY A 90 2.29 15.91 -3.28
CA GLY A 90 0.99 15.95 -3.94
C GLY A 90 0.33 14.58 -4.21
N ILE A 91 0.97 13.48 -3.83
CA ILE A 91 0.43 12.12 -3.89
C ILE A 91 -0.09 11.73 -2.49
N PHE A 92 -1.23 11.05 -2.44
CA PHE A 92 -1.83 10.58 -1.19
C PHE A 92 -1.46 9.11 -0.92
N TYR A 93 -1.15 8.81 0.34
CA TYR A 93 -0.79 7.48 0.83
C TYR A 93 -1.66 7.18 2.05
N VAL A 94 -2.52 6.17 1.95
CA VAL A 94 -3.31 5.67 3.08
C VAL A 94 -2.62 4.43 3.63
N TYR A 95 -1.97 4.56 4.78
CA TYR A 95 -1.46 3.44 5.56
C TYR A 95 -2.61 2.86 6.38
N ARG A 96 -2.85 1.55 6.31
CA ARG A 96 -3.95 0.87 7.01
C ARG A 96 -3.40 -0.14 7.99
N PHE A 97 -3.91 -0.08 9.21
CA PHE A 97 -3.50 -0.91 10.33
C PHE A 97 -4.60 -1.92 10.63
N TYR A 98 -4.20 -3.13 10.99
CA TYR A 98 -5.11 -4.21 11.36
C TYR A 98 -4.89 -4.59 12.82
N SER A 99 -5.98 -4.61 13.57
CA SER A 99 -6.09 -5.25 14.88
C SER A 99 -7.19 -6.31 14.78
N THR A 100 -7.01 -7.42 15.49
CA THR A 100 -8.02 -8.47 15.59
C THR A 100 -9.31 -7.87 16.16
N PRO A 101 -10.45 -7.95 15.46
CA PRO A 101 -11.71 -7.40 15.97
C PRO A 101 -12.15 -8.08 17.27
N LYS A 102 -12.71 -7.31 18.20
CA LYS A 102 -13.21 -7.82 19.51
C LYS A 102 -14.17 -9.00 19.35
N LEU A 103 -15.08 -8.94 18.38
CA LEU A 103 -16.01 -10.04 18.08
C LEU A 103 -15.31 -11.38 17.80
N VAL A 104 -14.14 -11.36 17.16
CA VAL A 104 -13.32 -12.57 16.93
C VAL A 104 -12.67 -13.04 18.24
N LEU A 105 -12.26 -12.12 19.10
CA LEU A 105 -11.69 -12.45 20.41
C LEU A 105 -12.74 -13.08 21.33
N ASP A 106 -13.96 -12.56 21.30
CA ASP A 106 -15.09 -13.01 22.13
C ASP A 106 -15.63 -14.37 21.67
N SER A 107 -15.52 -14.67 20.38
CA SER A 107 -15.95 -15.97 19.83
C SER A 107 -14.98 -17.11 20.14
N ARG A 108 -13.73 -16.81 20.54
CA ARG A 108 -12.75 -17.85 20.88
C ARG A 108 -13.11 -18.54 22.21
N PRO A 109 -12.97 -19.87 22.31
CA PRO A 109 -13.18 -20.58 23.58
C PRO A 109 -12.26 -20.02 24.67
N LYS A 110 -12.80 -19.73 25.87
CA LYS A 110 -12.06 -19.15 27.01
C LYS A 110 -10.79 -19.91 27.42
N GLN A 111 -10.61 -21.16 26.98
CA GLN A 111 -9.40 -21.97 27.20
C GLN A 111 -8.25 -21.71 26.21
N LYS A 112 -8.51 -21.04 25.08
CA LYS A 112 -7.50 -20.73 24.05
C LYS A 112 -7.06 -19.26 24.05
N GLN A 113 -7.60 -18.44 24.95
CA GLN A 113 -7.04 -17.12 25.19
C GLN A 113 -5.71 -17.32 25.93
N PRO A 114 -4.57 -16.83 25.41
CA PRO A 114 -3.36 -16.78 26.22
C PRO A 114 -3.69 -15.95 27.46
N GLN A 115 -3.54 -16.56 28.65
CA GLN A 115 -3.66 -15.87 29.92
C GLN A 115 -2.58 -14.79 29.97
N THR A 116 -2.94 -13.59 29.54
CA THR A 116 -2.14 -12.39 29.78
C THR A 116 -2.66 -11.87 31.10
N ASN A 117 -1.77 -11.72 32.09
CA ASN A 117 -2.11 -11.21 33.42
C ASN A 117 -2.98 -9.95 33.30
N PRO A 118 -3.99 -9.76 34.16
CA PRO A 118 -4.80 -8.54 34.13
C PRO A 118 -3.87 -7.33 34.30
N PRO A 119 -3.95 -6.31 33.42
CA PRO A 119 -3.17 -5.10 33.59
C PRO A 119 -3.63 -4.39 34.88
N PRO A 120 -2.75 -3.63 35.55
CA PRO A 120 -3.12 -2.80 36.68
C PRO A 120 -4.27 -1.86 36.27
N ALA A 121 -5.22 -1.67 37.18
CA ALA A 121 -6.56 -1.10 36.97
C ALA A 121 -6.63 0.39 36.58
N ASN A 122 -5.63 0.95 35.88
CA ASN A 122 -5.53 2.37 35.57
C ASN A 122 -5.06 2.65 34.11
N GLU A 123 -5.40 1.81 33.15
CA GLU A 123 -5.19 2.12 31.73
C GLU A 123 -6.47 1.84 30.95
N GLU A 124 -6.89 2.85 30.19
CA GLU A 124 -8.14 2.95 29.43
C GLU A 124 -8.49 1.64 28.71
N GLU A 125 -9.61 1.04 29.12
CA GLU A 125 -10.26 -0.09 28.46
C GLU A 125 -10.65 0.32 27.03
N ASP A 126 -9.84 -0.04 26.02
CA ASP A 126 -10.40 -0.41 24.70
C ASP A 126 -9.42 -0.98 23.65
N HIS A 127 -8.11 -0.98 23.89
CA HIS A 127 -7.16 -1.38 22.84
C HIS A 127 -6.66 -2.82 23.03
N SER A 128 -7.27 -3.74 22.28
CA SER A 128 -6.56 -4.92 21.75
C SER A 128 -5.23 -4.51 21.10
N ASP A 129 -4.23 -5.39 21.07
CA ASP A 129 -2.89 -5.17 20.49
C ASP A 129 -2.79 -4.06 19.42
N PRO A 130 -1.77 -3.18 19.49
CA PRO A 130 -1.67 -2.02 18.61
C PRO A 130 -1.69 -2.46 17.14
N GLY A 131 -2.51 -1.75 16.35
CA GLY A 131 -2.75 -2.08 14.95
C GLY A 131 -1.46 -2.21 14.15
N LYS A 132 -1.37 -3.28 13.36
CA LYS A 132 -0.21 -3.65 12.55
C LYS A 132 -0.41 -3.24 11.10
N LEU A 133 0.58 -2.57 10.50
CA LEU A 133 0.50 -2.16 9.09
C LEU A 133 0.34 -3.39 8.19
N PHE A 134 -0.73 -3.40 7.40
CA PHE A 134 -1.01 -4.50 6.48
C PHE A 134 -1.27 -4.05 5.04
N SER A 135 -1.62 -2.78 4.83
CA SER A 135 -1.90 -2.26 3.49
C SER A 135 -1.49 -0.80 3.35
N VAL A 136 -1.01 -0.45 2.16
CA VAL A 136 -0.82 0.95 1.76
C VAL A 136 -1.51 1.20 0.43
N GLY A 137 -2.43 2.15 0.39
CA GLY A 137 -3.07 2.62 -0.83
C GLY A 137 -2.45 3.93 -1.31
N ILE A 138 -1.90 3.95 -2.51
CA ILE A 138 -1.39 5.17 -3.16
C ILE A 138 -2.49 5.71 -4.08
N SER A 139 -2.81 6.99 -3.94
CA SER A 139 -3.73 7.71 -4.84
C SER A 139 -3.05 8.93 -5.45
N PHE A 140 -3.10 9.03 -6.77
CA PHE A 140 -2.50 10.10 -7.56
C PHE A 140 -3.44 10.50 -8.71
N ARG A 141 -3.06 11.52 -9.49
CA ARG A 141 -3.82 11.95 -10.67
C ARG A 141 -3.91 10.82 -11.70
N TYR A 142 -4.90 10.83 -12.58
CA TYR A 142 -4.99 9.85 -13.65
C TYR A 142 -3.71 9.86 -14.52
N LEU A 143 -3.03 8.73 -14.55
CA LEU A 143 -1.89 8.47 -15.44
C LEU A 143 -2.24 7.37 -16.43
N PRO A 144 -1.66 7.36 -17.64
CA PRO A 144 -1.86 6.27 -18.58
C PRO A 144 -1.53 4.92 -17.92
N GLY A 145 -2.44 3.96 -18.04
CA GLY A 145 -2.33 2.68 -17.34
C GLY A 145 -1.08 1.88 -17.73
N LYS A 146 -0.65 2.02 -18.99
CA LYS A 146 0.58 1.40 -19.51
C LYS A 146 1.84 1.98 -18.88
N ASP A 147 1.89 3.28 -18.62
CA ASP A 147 3.07 3.94 -18.04
C ASP A 147 3.26 3.48 -16.59
N VAL A 148 2.17 3.43 -15.82
CA VAL A 148 2.22 2.93 -14.44
C VAL A 148 2.56 1.45 -14.41
N GLN A 149 1.97 0.65 -15.31
CA GLN A 149 2.28 -0.77 -15.42
C GLN A 149 3.75 -0.99 -15.78
N GLY A 150 4.31 -0.25 -16.75
CA GLY A 150 5.71 -0.35 -17.12
C GLY A 150 6.65 -0.04 -15.95
N LYS A 151 6.32 0.96 -15.12
CA LYS A 151 7.08 1.23 -13.88
C LYS A 151 7.01 0.08 -12.88
N LEU A 152 5.83 -0.51 -12.70
CA LEU A 152 5.64 -1.67 -11.81
C LEU A 152 6.35 -2.92 -12.34
N GLU A 153 6.30 -3.16 -13.66
CA GLU A 153 6.98 -4.29 -14.31
C GLU A 153 8.49 -4.17 -14.24
N ASN A 154 9.03 -2.97 -14.44
CA ASN A 154 10.46 -2.71 -14.27
C ASN A 154 10.93 -2.97 -12.84
N LYS A 155 10.06 -2.72 -11.84
CA LYS A 155 10.39 -2.91 -10.43
C LYS A 155 10.18 -4.34 -9.93
N TYR A 156 9.11 -4.99 -10.37
CA TYR A 156 8.62 -6.25 -9.79
C TYR A 156 8.56 -7.42 -10.78
N GLY A 157 8.91 -7.21 -12.05
CA GLY A 157 8.76 -8.19 -13.11
C GLY A 157 7.33 -8.25 -13.67
N LYS A 158 7.05 -9.26 -14.50
CA LYS A 158 5.74 -9.42 -15.14
C LYS A 158 4.64 -9.69 -14.10
N PRO A 159 3.42 -9.15 -14.29
CA PRO A 159 2.31 -9.42 -13.41
C PRO A 159 1.92 -10.90 -13.42
N LYS A 160 1.35 -11.37 -12.32
CA LYS A 160 0.89 -12.75 -12.14
C LYS A 160 -0.50 -12.96 -12.74
N LYS A 161 -1.40 -11.99 -12.55
CA LYS A 161 -2.79 -12.02 -13.03
C LYS A 161 -3.18 -10.64 -13.56
N GLU A 162 -4.00 -10.63 -14.59
CA GLU A 162 -4.61 -9.43 -15.15
C GLU A 162 -6.07 -9.75 -15.48
N THR A 163 -6.97 -8.85 -15.14
CA THR A 163 -8.43 -9.02 -15.34
C THR A 163 -8.96 -8.30 -16.59
N LEU A 164 -8.06 -7.69 -17.38
CA LEU A 164 -8.42 -7.06 -18.64
C LEU A 164 -8.60 -8.13 -19.73
N ASP A 165 -9.83 -8.33 -20.18
CA ASP A 165 -10.10 -8.93 -21.50
C ASP A 165 -9.84 -7.91 -22.61
N GLU A 166 -9.64 -8.36 -23.85
CA GLU A 166 -9.55 -7.49 -25.04
C GLU A 166 -10.72 -6.51 -25.20
N LYS A 167 -11.88 -6.83 -24.59
CA LYS A 167 -13.10 -6.00 -24.59
C LYS A 167 -13.28 -5.14 -23.33
N LYS A 168 -12.45 -5.31 -22.30
CA LYS A 168 -12.56 -4.59 -21.02
C LYS A 168 -11.41 -3.59 -20.90
N ILE A 169 -11.76 -2.31 -20.79
CA ILE A 169 -10.80 -1.21 -20.66
C ILE A 169 -10.45 -0.94 -19.19
N GLY A 170 -11.27 -1.45 -18.25
CA GLY A 170 -11.07 -1.36 -16.81
C GLY A 170 -10.89 -2.73 -16.15
N GLY A 171 -10.18 -2.75 -15.02
CA GLY A 171 -9.86 -3.97 -14.28
C GLY A 171 -8.73 -3.74 -13.28
N ALA A 172 -8.01 -4.80 -12.95
CA ALA A 172 -6.87 -4.81 -12.07
C ALA A 172 -5.74 -5.69 -12.61
N VAL A 173 -4.51 -5.27 -12.34
CA VAL A 173 -3.28 -6.04 -12.58
C VAL A 173 -2.65 -6.37 -11.24
N LEU A 174 -2.29 -7.63 -11.04
CA LEU A 174 -1.82 -8.17 -9.76
C LEU A 174 -0.39 -8.71 -9.89
N TRP A 175 0.48 -8.26 -9.00
CA TRP A 175 1.76 -8.89 -8.70
C TRP A 175 1.65 -9.64 -7.39
N GLU A 176 2.13 -10.88 -7.40
CA GLU A 176 2.21 -11.75 -6.23
C GLU A 176 3.70 -11.95 -5.91
N LEU A 177 4.16 -11.20 -4.92
CA LEU A 177 5.55 -11.09 -4.48
C LEU A 177 5.69 -11.78 -3.12
N THR A 178 5.25 -13.03 -3.08
CA THR A 178 5.09 -13.83 -1.87
C THR A 178 6.03 -15.02 -1.86
N ASN A 179 6.39 -15.47 -0.66
CA ASN A 179 7.00 -16.78 -0.44
C ASN A 179 5.96 -17.71 0.19
N GLU A 180 5.26 -18.47 -0.65
CA GLU A 180 4.18 -19.39 -0.23
C GLU A 180 4.68 -20.60 0.57
N LYS A 181 5.98 -20.92 0.53
CA LYS A 181 6.53 -22.07 1.26
C LYS A 181 6.65 -21.83 2.76
N GLU A 182 6.57 -20.58 3.19
CA GLU A 182 6.63 -20.20 4.61
C GLU A 182 5.22 -20.10 5.20
N VAL A 183 5.08 -20.50 6.46
CA VAL A 183 3.81 -20.39 7.22
C VAL A 183 4.09 -19.59 8.50
N PRO A 184 3.56 -18.37 8.64
CA PRO A 184 2.72 -17.65 7.67
C PRO A 184 3.50 -17.19 6.43
N PRO A 185 2.83 -16.98 5.28
CA PRO A 185 3.48 -16.56 4.04
C PRO A 185 4.14 -15.19 4.22
N LYS A 186 5.36 -15.03 3.68
CA LYS A 186 6.07 -13.75 3.64
C LYS A 186 5.84 -13.00 2.33
N GLY A 187 6.21 -11.73 2.30
CA GLY A 187 6.04 -10.87 1.14
C GLY A 187 4.68 -10.19 1.08
N GLY A 188 4.17 -10.01 -0.15
CA GLY A 188 2.93 -9.28 -0.33
C GLY A 188 2.43 -9.19 -1.78
N PHE A 189 1.43 -8.35 -1.96
CA PHE A 189 0.75 -8.15 -3.23
C PHE A 189 0.83 -6.69 -3.66
N VAL A 190 0.90 -6.47 -4.97
CA VAL A 190 0.72 -5.15 -5.57
C VAL A 190 -0.47 -5.21 -6.52
N VAL A 191 -1.40 -4.29 -6.37
CA VAL A 191 -2.61 -4.21 -7.19
C VAL A 191 -2.64 -2.86 -7.88
N GLN A 192 -2.52 -2.86 -9.19
CA GLN A 192 -2.79 -1.68 -10.01
C GLN A 192 -4.26 -1.69 -10.43
N TRP A 193 -5.00 -0.64 -10.09
CA TRP A 193 -6.38 -0.46 -10.54
C TRP A 193 -6.42 0.32 -11.85
N LYS A 194 -6.95 -0.31 -12.90
CA LYS A 194 -7.17 0.30 -14.21
C LYS A 194 -8.62 0.71 -14.35
N GLU A 195 -8.83 1.99 -14.60
CA GLU A 195 -10.14 2.59 -14.84
C GLU A 195 -10.25 2.98 -16.30
N ALA A 196 -11.42 2.75 -16.90
CA ALA A 196 -11.68 3.17 -18.26
C ALA A 196 -12.01 4.66 -18.28
N PHE A 197 -11.16 5.47 -18.91
CA PHE A 197 -11.41 6.88 -19.12
C PHE A 197 -11.13 7.25 -20.57
N LYS A 198 -12.08 7.91 -21.23
CA LYS A 198 -12.00 8.25 -22.67
C LYS A 198 -11.59 7.05 -23.58
N LYS A 199 -12.14 5.86 -23.29
CA LYS A 199 -11.84 4.60 -24.01
C LYS A 199 -10.37 4.14 -23.92
N GLN A 200 -9.62 4.63 -22.94
CA GLN A 200 -8.25 4.20 -22.67
C GLN A 200 -8.13 3.78 -21.19
N PRO A 201 -7.22 2.83 -20.87
CA PRO A 201 -6.98 2.43 -19.49
C PRO A 201 -6.12 3.49 -18.79
N PHE A 202 -6.60 4.02 -17.68
CA PHE A 202 -5.86 4.91 -16.79
C PHE A 202 -5.72 4.31 -15.40
N THR A 203 -4.70 4.72 -14.67
CA THR A 203 -4.49 4.36 -13.27
C THR A 203 -4.48 5.62 -12.43
N ARG A 204 -5.23 5.59 -11.32
CA ARG A 204 -5.13 6.60 -10.27
C ARG A 204 -4.80 6.01 -8.89
N ARG A 205 -4.85 4.69 -8.76
CA ARG A 205 -4.69 3.98 -7.49
C ARG A 205 -3.84 2.72 -7.66
N VAL A 206 -2.89 2.53 -6.75
CA VAL A 206 -2.14 1.29 -6.57
C VAL A 206 -2.20 0.91 -5.10
N ASP A 207 -2.57 -0.32 -4.78
CA ASP A 207 -2.55 -0.83 -3.41
C ASP A 207 -1.46 -1.87 -3.22
N TYR A 208 -0.87 -1.86 -2.03
CA TYR A 208 0.10 -2.82 -1.54
C TYR A 208 -0.51 -3.54 -0.35
N PHE A 209 -0.25 -4.84 -0.22
CA PHE A 209 -0.79 -5.68 0.87
C PHE A 209 0.26 -6.66 1.40
N SER A 210 0.25 -6.90 2.70
CA SER A 210 1.02 -7.96 3.36
C SER A 210 0.36 -9.33 3.16
N SER A 211 1.13 -10.35 2.76
CA SER A 211 0.62 -11.72 2.65
C SER A 211 0.40 -12.37 4.03
N LYS A 212 1.27 -12.10 4.99
CA LYS A 212 1.15 -12.57 6.38
C LYS A 212 -0.13 -12.10 7.04
N LEU A 213 -0.44 -10.81 6.95
CA LEU A 213 -1.66 -10.26 7.55
C LEU A 213 -2.91 -10.71 6.82
N LYS A 214 -2.87 -10.84 5.48
CA LYS A 214 -3.96 -11.48 4.73
C LYS A 214 -4.25 -12.89 5.27
N PHE A 215 -3.22 -13.71 5.45
CA PHE A 215 -3.36 -15.06 6.01
C PHE A 215 -3.94 -15.04 7.42
N GLN A 216 -3.50 -14.11 8.28
CA GLN A 216 -4.05 -13.94 9.63
C GLN A 216 -5.53 -13.54 9.59
N ILE A 217 -5.91 -12.54 8.79
CA ILE A 217 -7.29 -12.08 8.62
C ILE A 217 -8.19 -13.22 8.15
N GLU A 218 -7.75 -14.00 7.16
CA GLU A 218 -8.51 -15.16 6.66
C GLU A 218 -8.70 -16.23 7.73
N LYS A 219 -7.69 -16.47 8.56
CA LYS A 219 -7.78 -17.42 9.68
C LYS A 219 -8.76 -16.92 10.75
N GLU A 220 -8.64 -15.66 11.14
CA GLU A 220 -9.52 -15.01 12.14
C GLU A 220 -10.98 -15.00 11.70
N TYR A 221 -11.22 -14.72 10.42
CA TYR A 221 -12.55 -14.81 9.83
C TYR A 221 -13.12 -16.23 9.97
N LYS A 222 -12.37 -17.26 9.57
CA LYS A 222 -12.82 -18.67 9.71
C LYS A 222 -13.09 -19.06 11.16
N GLU A 223 -12.21 -18.67 12.09
CA GLU A 223 -12.39 -18.92 13.52
C GLU A 223 -13.69 -18.32 14.06
N PHE A 224 -14.00 -17.08 13.68
CA PHE A 224 -15.24 -16.41 14.07
C PHE A 224 -16.49 -17.14 13.57
N PHE A 225 -16.55 -17.46 12.27
CA PHE A 225 -17.71 -18.16 11.70
C PHE A 225 -17.91 -19.54 12.33
N SER A 226 -16.83 -20.32 12.49
CA SER A 226 -16.93 -21.64 13.13
C SER A 226 -17.41 -21.56 14.57
N ALA A 227 -17.00 -20.53 15.33
CA ALA A 227 -17.46 -20.34 16.70
C ALA A 227 -18.95 -20.00 16.78
N GLU A 228 -19.43 -19.09 15.92
CA GLU A 228 -20.85 -18.73 15.83
C GLU A 228 -21.72 -19.91 15.35
N GLU A 229 -21.23 -20.70 14.40
CA GLU A 229 -21.89 -21.94 13.96
C GLU A 229 -22.02 -22.94 15.11
N ILE A 230 -20.94 -23.20 15.87
CA ILE A 230 -20.96 -24.12 17.03
C ILE A 230 -21.93 -23.60 18.10
N LYS A 231 -21.93 -22.30 18.38
CA LYS A 231 -22.85 -21.68 19.34
C LYS A 231 -24.30 -21.89 18.90
N THR A 232 -24.61 -21.58 17.63
CA THR A 232 -25.93 -21.78 17.05
C THR A 232 -26.38 -23.24 17.15
N LEU A 233 -25.51 -24.20 16.82
CA LEU A 233 -25.81 -25.63 16.93
C LEU A 233 -26.07 -26.08 18.38
N ARG A 234 -25.34 -25.52 19.36
CA ARG A 234 -25.58 -25.80 20.79
C ARG A 234 -26.93 -25.28 21.24
N ASP A 235 -27.29 -24.06 20.82
CA ASP A 235 -28.56 -23.42 21.20
C ASP A 235 -29.78 -24.12 20.57
N LEU A 236 -29.57 -24.92 19.50
CA LEU A 236 -30.60 -25.73 18.85
C LEU A 236 -30.83 -27.11 19.47
N ILE A 237 -29.95 -27.57 20.37
CA ILE A 237 -30.14 -28.82 21.12
C ILE A 237 -30.83 -28.46 22.45
N PRO A 238 -32.11 -28.81 22.64
CA PRO A 238 -32.85 -28.49 23.86
C PRO A 238 -32.32 -29.23 25.11
#